data_AF-A0A7C2NCH8-F1
#
_entry.id   AF-A0A7C2NCH8-F1
#
_cell.length_a   1.000
_cell.length_b   1.000
_cell.length_c   1.000
_cell.angle_alpha   90.00
_cell.angle_beta   90.00
_cell.angle_gamma   90.00
#
_symmetry.space_group_name_H-M   'P 1'
#
loop_
_entity.id
_entity.type
_entity.pdbx_description
1 polymer ?
#
loop_
_entity_poly.entity_id
_entity_poly.type
_entity_poly.pdbx_seq_one_letter_code
_entity_poly.pdbx_strand_id
1 'polypeptide(L)'
;MSFLAQVEGDVARGVLPAYVSVEGSVVRLEDAQLDRDLRPIAHRYLGRELGDGYLKATRGEQATDELVVHVRPERWLTRTFGA
;
A
#
# COMPACT_ATOMS: atom_id res chain seq x y z
N MET A 1 5.50 3.49 -0.67
CA MET A 1 4.52 2.38 -0.72
C MET A 1 3.90 2.24 0.64
N SER A 2 2.63 2.61 0.80
CA SER A 2 1.93 2.36 2.07
C SER A 2 0.90 1.25 1.86
N PHE A 3 0.87 0.32 2.80
CA PHE A 3 -0.11 -0.74 2.91
C PHE A 3 -1.09 -0.33 4.01
N LEU A 4 -2.39 -0.63 3.86
CA LEU A 4 -3.25 -0.67 5.03
C LEU A 4 -2.88 -1.93 5.82
N ALA A 5 -2.17 -1.75 6.92
CA ALA A 5 -2.21 -2.72 8.00
C ALA A 5 -3.36 -2.30 8.94
N GLN A 6 -4.40 -3.12 9.05
CA GLN A 6 -5.34 -3.00 10.16
C GLN A 6 -4.61 -3.51 11.40
N VAL A 7 -4.00 -2.59 12.15
CA VAL A 7 -3.37 -2.90 13.43
C VAL A 7 -4.43 -2.80 14.52
N GLU A 8 -4.89 -3.95 15.01
CA GLU A 8 -5.63 -4.00 16.27
C GLU A 8 -4.62 -3.87 17.42
N GLY A 9 -4.41 -2.62 17.86
CA GLY A 9 -3.82 -2.28 19.14
C GLY A 9 -4.86 -1.54 19.99
N ASP A 10 -4.60 -1.38 21.29
CA ASP A 10 -5.46 -0.61 22.19
C ASP A 10 -5.52 0.87 21.77
N VAL A 11 -6.44 1.18 20.84
CA VAL A 11 -6.73 2.54 20.35
C VAL A 11 -7.20 3.44 21.51
N ALA A 12 -7.59 2.87 22.65
CA ALA A 12 -8.17 3.60 23.78
C ALA A 12 -7.19 4.57 24.47
N ARG A 13 -5.86 4.44 24.26
CA ARG A 13 -4.88 5.40 24.79
C ARG A 13 -4.61 6.60 23.89
N GLY A 14 -5.25 6.69 22.70
CA GLY A 14 -5.15 7.85 21.82
C GLY A 14 -3.79 8.05 21.15
N VAL A 15 -2.87 7.10 21.29
CA VAL A 15 -1.54 7.14 20.67
C VAL A 15 -1.50 6.11 19.55
N LEU A 16 -1.74 6.57 18.32
CA LEU A 16 -1.56 5.73 17.14
C LEU A 16 -0.08 5.34 17.01
N PRO A 17 0.25 4.08 16.67
CA PRO A 17 1.63 3.73 16.34
C PRO A 17 2.07 4.60 15.15
N ALA A 18 3.15 5.35 15.34
CA ALA A 18 3.71 6.19 14.29
C ALA A 18 4.22 5.36 13.11
N TYR A 19 4.67 4.12 13.38
CA TYR A 19 5.19 3.19 12.39
C TYR A 19 4.80 1.75 12.69
N VAL A 20 4.61 0.99 11.61
CA VAL A 20 4.34 -0.46 11.63
C VAL A 20 5.29 -1.12 10.63
N SER A 21 6.06 -2.11 11.09
CA SER A 21 6.78 -3.04 10.22
C SER A 21 5.95 -4.31 10.07
N VAL A 22 5.80 -4.79 8.83
CA VAL A 22 5.16 -6.08 8.53
C VAL A 22 6.18 -6.93 7.82
N GLU A 23 6.42 -8.13 8.34
CA GLU A 23 7.38 -9.07 7.79
C GLU A 23 6.70 -10.40 7.49
N GLY A 24 7.14 -11.03 6.40
CA GLY A 24 6.59 -12.28 5.92
C GLY A 24 7.13 -12.63 4.54
N SER A 25 6.80 -13.84 4.08
CA SER A 25 7.29 -14.35 2.80
C SER A 25 6.56 -13.70 1.62
N VAL A 26 7.29 -13.41 0.53
CA VAL A 26 6.69 -13.14 -0.77
C VAL A 26 6.14 -14.45 -1.32
N VAL A 27 4.82 -14.52 -1.52
CA VAL A 27 4.14 -15.72 -1.99
C VAL A 27 3.81 -15.68 -3.47
N ARG A 28 3.86 -14.50 -4.10
CA ARG A 28 3.59 -14.32 -5.53
C ARG A 28 4.15 -13.01 -6.06
N LEU A 29 4.62 -13.05 -7.30
CA LEU A 29 5.05 -11.90 -8.10
C LEU A 29 4.35 -11.98 -9.45
N GLU A 30 3.72 -10.88 -9.86
CA GLU A 30 2.95 -10.83 -11.11
C GLU A 30 3.14 -9.48 -11.79
N ASP A 31 3.02 -9.44 -13.11
CA ASP A 31 2.89 -8.18 -13.84
C ASP A 31 1.61 -7.45 -13.40
N ALA A 32 1.75 -6.16 -13.13
CA ALA A 32 0.64 -5.31 -12.75
C ALA A 32 -0.28 -5.06 -13.94
N GLN A 33 -1.57 -4.87 -13.65
CA GLN A 33 -2.57 -4.43 -14.61
C GLN A 33 -3.10 -3.06 -14.22
N LEU A 34 -3.26 -2.17 -15.21
CA LEU A 34 -3.60 -0.76 -14.98
C LEU A 34 -4.89 -0.60 -14.17
N ASP A 35 -5.97 -1.22 -14.60
CA ASP A 35 -7.27 -1.05 -13.96
C ASP A 35 -7.45 -1.91 -12.70
N ARG A 36 -6.85 -3.10 -12.67
CA ARG A 36 -6.95 -4.04 -11.55
C ARG A 36 -6.13 -3.58 -10.35
N ASP A 37 -4.90 -3.11 -10.57
CA ASP A 37 -3.91 -2.93 -9.51
C ASP A 37 -3.55 -1.46 -9.29
N LEU A 38 -3.29 -0.71 -10.37
CA LEU A 38 -2.71 0.62 -10.27
C LEU A 38 -3.74 1.70 -10.02
N ARG A 39 -4.87 1.67 -10.74
CA ARG A 39 -5.97 2.64 -10.59
C ARG A 39 -6.51 2.68 -9.16
N PRO A 40 -6.79 1.54 -8.50
CA PRO A 40 -7.22 1.55 -7.11
C PRO A 40 -6.19 2.18 -6.16
N ILE A 41 -4.89 1.91 -6.36
CA ILE A 41 -3.83 2.48 -5.52
C ILE A 41 -3.70 3.99 -5.76
N ALA A 42 -3.67 4.43 -7.01
CA ALA A 42 -3.57 5.86 -7.35
C ALA A 42 -4.76 6.64 -6.79
N HIS A 43 -5.98 6.13 -6.96
CA HIS A 43 -7.19 6.76 -6.42
C HIS A 43 -7.18 6.81 -4.89
N ARG A 44 -6.66 5.77 -4.25
CA ARG A 44 -6.55 5.71 -2.79
C ARG A 44 -5.60 6.78 -2.22
N TYR A 45 -4.48 7.04 -2.88
CA TYR A 45 -3.46 7.96 -2.37
C TYR A 45 -3.63 9.40 -2.85
N LEU A 46 -4.10 9.59 -4.08
CA LEU A 46 -4.17 10.90 -4.73
C LEU A 46 -5.61 11.41 -4.88
N GLY A 47 -6.61 10.55 -4.62
CA GLY A 47 -7.99 10.81 -5.04
C GLY A 47 -8.20 10.49 -6.52
N ARG A 48 -9.46 10.46 -6.95
CA ARG A 48 -9.83 10.02 -8.32
C ARG A 48 -9.22 10.91 -9.41
N GLU A 49 -9.43 12.22 -9.31
CA GLU A 49 -9.02 13.19 -10.34
C GLU A 49 -7.50 13.25 -10.52
N LEU A 50 -6.76 13.50 -9.43
CA LEU A 50 -5.29 13.51 -9.47
C LEU A 50 -4.72 12.13 -9.79
N GLY A 51 -5.36 11.05 -9.32
CA GLY A 51 -4.95 9.68 -9.62
C GLY A 51 -5.07 9.34 -11.11
N ASP A 52 -6.19 9.69 -11.75
CA ASP A 52 -6.38 9.49 -13.18
C ASP A 52 -5.39 10.34 -14.00
N GLY A 53 -5.16 11.60 -13.60
CA GLY A 53 -4.16 12.47 -14.20
C GLY A 53 -2.74 11.90 -14.08
N TYR A 54 -2.37 11.41 -12.90
CA TYR A 54 -1.08 10.78 -12.64
C TYR A 54 -0.87 9.55 -13.54
N LEU A 55 -1.84 8.64 -13.61
CA LEU A 55 -1.73 7.43 -14.43
C LEU A 55 -1.62 7.77 -15.92
N LYS A 56 -2.42 8.72 -16.41
CA LYS A 56 -2.33 9.20 -17.78
C LYS A 56 -0.93 9.78 -18.09
N ALA A 57 -0.36 10.56 -17.17
CA ALA A 57 0.93 11.21 -17.36
C ALA A 57 2.13 10.26 -17.26
N THR A 58 2.01 9.15 -16.52
CA THR A 58 3.14 8.27 -16.20
C THR A 58 3.09 6.89 -16.86
N ARG A 59 1.91 6.41 -17.26
CA ARG A 59 1.70 5.04 -17.77
C ARG A 59 0.83 4.95 -19.03
N GLY A 60 0.11 6.02 -19.37
CA GLY A 60 -0.77 6.01 -20.53
C GLY A 60 -1.89 4.98 -20.39
N GLU A 61 -1.95 4.01 -21.32
CA GLU A 61 -3.01 3.00 -21.39
C GLU A 61 -2.61 1.63 -20.80
N GLN A 62 -1.36 1.42 -20.41
CA GLN A 62 -0.86 0.11 -19.96
C GLN A 62 0.04 0.23 -18.72
N ALA A 63 0.10 -0.83 -17.92
CA ALA A 63 1.09 -1.00 -16.88
C ALA A 63 2.31 -1.68 -17.51
N THR A 64 3.42 -0.97 -17.65
CA THR A 64 4.65 -1.51 -18.26
C THR A 64 5.75 -1.51 -17.21
N ASP A 65 6.40 -2.66 -17.02
CA ASP A 65 7.51 -2.86 -16.08
C ASP A 65 7.16 -2.70 -14.59
N GLU A 66 5.88 -2.86 -14.23
CA GLU A 66 5.46 -2.82 -12.82
C GLU A 66 4.97 -4.17 -12.33
N LEU A 67 5.29 -4.47 -11.07
CA LEU A 67 4.99 -5.75 -10.44
C LEU A 67 4.06 -5.57 -9.25
N VAL A 68 3.13 -6.51 -9.08
CA VAL A 68 2.39 -6.74 -7.85
C VAL A 68 3.12 -7.76 -7.01
N VAL A 69 3.46 -7.38 -5.78
CA VAL A 69 4.11 -8.25 -4.80
C VAL A 69 3.08 -8.68 -3.77
N HIS A 70 2.78 -9.98 -3.72
CA HIS A 70 1.93 -10.54 -2.68
C HIS A 70 2.80 -11.04 -1.53
N VAL A 71 2.67 -10.39 -0.37
CA VAL A 71 3.32 -10.79 0.88
C VAL A 71 2.30 -11.49 1.76
N ARG A 72 2.65 -12.65 2.34
CA ARG A 72 1.89 -13.28 3.43
C ARG A 72 2.47 -12.78 4.75
N PRO A 73 1.79 -11.90 5.50
CA PRO A 73 2.28 -11.43 6.79
C PRO A 73 2.43 -12.59 7.78
N GLU A 74 3.55 -12.62 8.49
CA GLU A 74 3.83 -13.63 9.52
C GLU A 74 4.13 -12.98 10.88
N ARG A 75 4.68 -11.76 10.87
CA ARG A 75 4.89 -10.96 12.07
C ARG A 75 4.72 -9.47 11.79
N TRP A 76 4.33 -8.71 12.79
CA TRP A 76 4.35 -7.25 12.75
C TRP A 76 4.98 -6.67 14.01
N LEU A 77 5.56 -5.48 13.89
CA LEU A 77 6.08 -4.69 15.00
C LEU A 77 5.53 -3.26 14.89
N THR A 78 4.99 -2.75 15.98
CA THR A 78 4.51 -1.37 16.06
C THR A 78 5.47 -0.53 16.89
N ARG A 79 5.72 0.70 16.47
CA ARG A 79 6.52 1.68 17.24
C ARG A 79 5.85 3.04 17.22
N THR A 80 5.74 3.62 18.40
CA THR A 80 5.40 5.04 18.56
C THR A 80 6.67 5.80 18.90
N PHE A 81 6.97 6.87 18.18
CA PHE A 81 8.03 7.80 18.58
C PHE A 81 7.44 8.86 19.52
N GLY A 82 8.09 9.13 20.64
CA GLY A 82 7.72 10.22 21.57
C GLY A 82 6.85 9.83 22.77
N ALA A 83 6.87 8.56 23.18
CA ALA A 83 6.39 8.12 24.49
C ALA A 83 7.58 7.67 25.35
#